data_AF-Q7HNZ3-F1
#
_entry.id   AF-Q7HNZ3-F1
#
_cell.length_a   1.000
_cell.length_b   1.000
_cell.length_c   1.000
_cell.angle_alpha   90.00
_cell.angle_beta   90.00
_cell.angle_gamma   90.00
#
_symmetry.space_group_name_H-M   'P 1'
#
loop_
_entity.id
_entity.type
_entity.pdbx_description
1 polymer ?
#
loop_
_entity_poly.entity_id
_entity_poly.type
_entity_poly.pdbx_seq_one_letter_code
_entity_poly.pdbx_strand_id
1 'polypeptide(L)'
;MFNSPLEQFEILPLLSFGANLFDFSITNAMLTTCVSLSFFLFLFYCLFSYGLNSFPTRWQLVLEGLYTSTAGLVWDSVGPRRPKVFPFLFVIFSFILISNVQGLVPYSFTITSHLIQTMVLALTVFIGVIIIVLAHGFHMLSLFLPGGTSIVLAFLLVPIEIVSYVFKPLSLAVRLFANMMAGHTLLKVIAAVAWAMMGSGGLLLIAHIVPLGVLVILFGLELAVALIQAYVFTILSCIYINDAIVLH
;
A
#
# COMPACT_ATOMS: atom_id res chain seq x y z
N MET A 1 -14.87 15.41 -23.12
CA MET A 1 -13.52 15.28 -23.66
C MET A 1 -12.70 14.54 -22.60
N PHE A 2 -12.76 13.21 -22.61
CA PHE A 2 -11.83 12.34 -21.90
C PHE A 2 -11.16 11.54 -23.01
N ASN A 3 -9.93 11.88 -23.37
CA ASN A 3 -9.27 11.23 -24.50
C ASN A 3 -8.69 9.86 -24.10
N SER A 4 -8.41 9.63 -22.81
CA SER A 4 -8.03 8.31 -22.30
C SER A 4 -8.42 8.13 -20.83
N PRO A 5 -8.78 6.90 -20.39
CA PRO A 5 -9.07 6.61 -18.98
C PRO A 5 -7.85 6.76 -18.06
N LEU A 6 -6.63 6.78 -18.61
CA LEU A 6 -5.37 6.86 -17.88
C LEU A 6 -4.98 8.29 -17.46
N GLU A 7 -5.64 9.31 -18.01
CA GLU A 7 -5.38 10.74 -17.74
C GLU A 7 -5.51 11.11 -16.24
N GLN A 8 -6.22 10.31 -15.42
CA GLN A 8 -6.23 10.52 -13.95
C GLN A 8 -4.87 10.40 -13.28
N PHE A 9 -3.96 9.62 -13.86
CA PHE A 9 -2.66 9.35 -13.26
C PHE A 9 -1.58 10.32 -13.74
N GLU A 10 -1.95 11.36 -14.49
CA GLU A 10 -0.99 12.37 -14.92
C GLU A 10 -0.57 13.25 -13.74
N ILE A 11 0.75 13.39 -13.59
CA ILE A 11 1.35 14.25 -12.58
C ILE A 11 1.38 15.66 -13.14
N LEU A 12 0.40 16.47 -12.73
CA LEU A 12 0.34 17.88 -13.13
C LEU A 12 1.09 18.75 -12.10
N PRO A 13 1.97 19.66 -12.54
CA PRO A 13 2.52 20.70 -11.69
C PRO A 13 1.47 21.79 -11.45
N LEU A 14 1.12 22.02 -10.18
CA LEU A 14 0.20 23.08 -9.75
C LEU A 14 0.93 24.41 -9.56
N LEU A 15 2.11 24.37 -8.92
CA LEU A 15 2.97 25.53 -8.69
C LEU A 15 4.40 25.15 -9.04
N SER A 16 4.97 25.70 -10.10
CA SER A 16 6.36 25.46 -10.48
C SER A 16 7.29 26.50 -9.85
N PHE A 17 8.04 26.10 -8.82
CA PHE A 17 9.21 26.85 -8.34
C PHE A 17 10.45 26.16 -8.87
N GLY A 18 11.02 26.66 -9.97
CA GLY A 18 12.23 26.11 -10.58
C GLY A 18 13.42 27.02 -10.36
N ALA A 19 14.50 26.47 -9.79
CA ALA A 19 15.82 27.10 -9.84
C ALA A 19 16.70 26.24 -10.76
N ASN A 20 16.76 26.59 -12.05
CA ASN A 20 17.53 26.04 -13.19
C ASN A 20 17.81 24.51 -13.27
N LEU A 21 18.36 23.89 -12.23
CA LEU A 21 18.72 22.46 -12.14
C LEU A 21 17.76 21.64 -11.27
N PHE A 22 17.02 22.28 -10.36
CA PHE A 22 16.07 21.60 -9.47
C PHE A 22 14.66 22.18 -9.64
N ASP A 23 13.74 21.31 -10.05
CA ASP A 23 12.32 21.62 -10.12
C ASP A 23 11.65 21.31 -8.78
N PHE A 24 11.40 22.34 -7.98
CA PHE A 24 10.60 22.24 -6.76
C PHE A 24 9.12 22.50 -7.05
N SER A 25 8.60 21.91 -8.13
CA SER A 25 7.20 22.06 -8.47
C SER A 25 6.30 21.30 -7.50
N ILE A 26 5.30 21.98 -6.93
CA ILE A 26 4.22 21.35 -6.17
C ILE A 26 3.32 20.67 -7.19
N THR A 27 3.28 19.35 -7.16
CA THR A 27 2.45 18.52 -8.04
C THR A 27 1.21 18.00 -7.32
N ASN A 28 0.24 17.48 -8.08
CA ASN A 28 -0.91 16.75 -7.51
C ASN A 28 -0.47 15.59 -6.60
N ALA A 29 0.59 14.87 -6.98
CA ALA A 29 1.15 13.78 -6.19
C ALA A 29 1.69 14.28 -4.83
N MET A 30 2.39 15.43 -4.82
CA MET A 30 2.85 16.05 -3.57
C MET A 30 1.69 16.53 -2.71
N LEU A 31 0.67 17.15 -3.30
CA LEU A 31 -0.48 17.64 -2.54
C LEU A 31 -1.23 16.48 -1.87
N THR A 32 -1.47 15.40 -2.61
CA THR A 32 -2.17 14.23 -2.09
C THR A 32 -1.37 13.51 -1.00
N THR A 33 -0.04 13.42 -1.12
CA THR A 33 0.79 12.87 -0.03
C THR A 33 0.74 13.76 1.20
N CYS A 34 0.79 15.09 1.04
CA CYS A 34 0.62 16.03 2.16
C CYS A 34 -0.74 15.89 2.83
N VAL A 35 -1.82 15.69 2.07
CA VAL A 35 -3.16 15.40 2.63
C VAL A 35 -3.16 14.09 3.41
N SER A 36 -2.56 13.03 2.87
CA SER A 36 -2.49 11.73 3.57
C SER A 36 -1.71 11.84 4.90
N LEU A 37 -0.60 12.59 4.89
CA LEU A 37 0.21 12.87 6.08
C LEU A 37 -0.57 13.72 7.09
N SER A 38 -1.23 14.77 6.63
CA SER A 38 -2.06 15.63 7.49
C SER A 38 -3.19 14.84 8.14
N PHE A 39 -3.81 13.91 7.43
CA PHE A 39 -4.84 13.04 7.98
C PHE A 39 -4.26 12.10 9.04
N PHE A 40 -3.10 11.51 8.79
CA PHE A 40 -2.41 10.68 9.78
C PHE A 40 -2.05 11.48 11.04
N LEU A 41 -1.48 12.68 10.90
CA LEU A 41 -1.15 13.57 12.02
C LEU A 41 -2.40 14.03 12.77
N PHE A 42 -3.49 14.30 12.05
CA PHE A 42 -4.78 14.63 12.66
C PHE A 42 -5.30 13.50 13.55
N LEU A 43 -5.23 12.25 13.09
CA LEU A 43 -5.59 11.11 13.92
C LEU A 43 -4.74 11.07 15.20
N PHE A 44 -3.42 11.20 15.08
CA PHE A 44 -2.53 11.26 16.26
C PHE A 44 -2.84 12.42 17.21
N TYR A 45 -3.14 13.60 16.66
CA TYR A 45 -3.56 14.76 17.45
C TYR A 45 -4.86 14.47 18.20
N CYS A 46 -5.86 13.87 17.56
CA CYS A 46 -7.10 13.47 18.23
C CYS A 46 -6.86 12.53 19.41
N LEU A 47 -5.95 11.55 19.26
CA LEU A 47 -5.58 10.67 20.38
C LEU A 47 -4.97 11.46 21.54
N PHE A 48 -4.04 12.36 21.25
CA PHE A 48 -3.35 13.16 22.27
C PHE A 48 -4.29 14.14 22.98
N SER A 49 -5.18 14.80 22.24
CA SER A 49 -6.07 15.83 22.78
C SER A 49 -7.27 15.27 23.56
N TYR A 50 -7.83 14.14 23.15
CA TYR A 50 -9.00 13.57 23.83
C TYR A 50 -8.64 12.61 24.97
N GLY A 51 -7.36 12.25 25.11
CA GLY A 51 -6.85 11.36 26.14
C GLY A 51 -7.41 9.93 26.04
N LEU A 52 -6.77 8.99 26.74
CA LEU A 52 -7.30 7.63 26.92
C LEU A 52 -8.42 7.66 27.97
N ASN A 53 -9.53 8.33 27.65
CA ASN A 53 -10.71 8.36 28.50
C ASN A 53 -11.39 6.98 28.48
N SER A 54 -12.00 6.60 29.62
CA SER A 54 -12.68 5.32 29.80
C SER A 54 -13.86 5.10 28.84
N PHE A 55 -14.40 6.17 28.26
CA PHE A 55 -15.38 6.12 27.17
C PHE A 55 -14.72 6.57 25.87
N PRO A 56 -14.53 5.66 24.90
CA PRO A 56 -13.81 5.98 23.68
C PRO A 56 -14.63 6.95 22.80
N THR A 57 -13.96 7.98 22.30
CA THR A 57 -14.54 8.85 21.26
C THR A 57 -14.57 8.13 19.90
N ARG A 58 -15.40 8.58 18.95
CA ARG A 58 -15.48 7.98 17.61
C ARG A 58 -14.12 7.94 16.90
N TRP A 59 -13.30 8.97 17.06
CA TRP A 59 -11.96 9.05 16.48
C TRP A 59 -10.95 8.14 17.18
N GLN A 60 -11.06 8.01 18.51
CA GLN A 60 -10.28 7.06 19.28
C GLN A 60 -10.59 5.62 18.86
N LEU A 61 -11.86 5.27 18.61
CA LEU A 61 -12.24 3.93 18.14
C LEU A 61 -11.55 3.57 16.81
N VAL A 62 -11.46 4.52 15.87
CA VAL A 62 -10.76 4.31 14.59
C VAL A 62 -9.29 4.02 14.83
N LEU A 63 -8.62 4.82 15.65
CA LEU A 63 -7.20 4.65 15.98
C LEU A 63 -6.91 3.38 16.77
N GLU A 64 -7.72 3.07 17.77
CA GLU A 64 -7.62 1.81 18.52
C GLU A 64 -7.87 0.61 17.61
N GLY A 65 -8.79 0.72 16.65
CA GLY A 65 -9.00 -0.30 15.62
C GLY A 65 -7.78 -0.49 14.72
N LEU A 66 -7.14 0.60 14.28
CA LEU A 66 -5.89 0.53 13.52
C LEU A 66 -4.74 -0.05 14.35
N TYR A 67 -4.62 0.35 15.62
CA TYR A 67 -3.59 -0.15 16.51
C TYR A 67 -3.77 -1.64 16.84
N THR A 68 -4.99 -2.06 17.19
CA THR A 68 -5.26 -3.47 17.54
C THR A 68 -5.12 -4.40 16.33
N SER A 69 -5.56 -3.98 15.15
CA SER A 69 -5.39 -4.76 13.91
C SER A 69 -3.92 -4.94 13.53
N THR A 70 -3.12 -3.87 13.58
CA THR A 70 -1.67 -3.95 13.35
C THR A 70 -0.95 -4.72 14.45
N ALA A 71 -1.33 -4.56 15.72
CA ALA A 71 -0.72 -5.29 16.82
C ALA A 71 -0.99 -6.79 16.70
N GLY A 72 -2.24 -7.18 16.38
CA GLY A 72 -2.58 -8.57 16.08
C GLY A 72 -1.72 -9.15 14.96
N LEU A 73 -1.60 -8.44 13.83
CA LEU A 73 -0.74 -8.83 12.71
C LEU A 73 0.72 -9.09 13.11
N VAL A 74 1.29 -8.18 13.91
CA VAL A 74 2.69 -8.27 14.35
C VAL A 74 2.85 -9.40 15.36
N TRP A 75 1.93 -9.56 16.30
CA TRP A 75 2.00 -10.61 17.31
C TRP A 75 1.83 -12.01 16.71
N ASP A 76 0.92 -12.18 15.75
CA ASP A 76 0.69 -13.45 15.08
C ASP A 76 1.88 -13.86 14.19
N SER A 77 2.57 -12.88 13.59
CA SER A 77 3.66 -13.16 12.62
C SER A 77 5.06 -13.12 13.24
N VAL A 78 5.36 -12.14 14.10
CA VAL A 78 6.71 -11.91 14.68
C VAL A 78 6.81 -12.40 16.13
N GLY A 79 5.66 -12.55 16.80
CA GLY A 79 5.57 -12.89 18.22
C GLY A 79 5.64 -11.66 19.14
N PRO A 80 5.15 -11.77 20.39
CA PRO A 80 5.02 -10.66 21.34
C PRO A 80 6.36 -10.10 21.86
N ARG A 81 7.49 -10.76 21.55
CA ARG A 81 8.80 -10.50 22.15
C ARG A 81 9.62 -9.39 21.48
N ARG A 82 9.11 -8.74 20.43
CA ARG A 82 9.88 -7.75 19.63
C ARG A 82 9.15 -6.42 19.40
N PRO A 83 8.96 -5.61 20.45
CA PRO A 83 8.21 -4.35 20.37
C PRO A 83 8.87 -3.29 19.48
N LYS A 84 10.18 -3.40 19.18
CA LYS A 84 10.91 -2.40 18.39
C LYS A 84 10.50 -2.35 16.91
N VAL A 85 9.99 -3.45 16.36
CA VAL A 85 9.57 -3.54 14.95
C VAL A 85 8.16 -2.94 14.75
N PHE A 86 7.35 -2.94 15.81
CA PHE A 86 5.95 -2.53 15.75
C PHE A 86 5.75 -1.10 15.21
N PRO A 87 6.45 -0.05 15.68
CA PRO A 87 6.22 1.31 15.19
C PRO A 87 6.46 1.46 13.68
N PHE A 88 7.47 0.76 13.14
CA PHE A 88 7.78 0.78 11.72
C PHE A 88 6.63 0.18 10.89
N LEU A 89 6.17 -1.01 11.28
CA LEU A 89 5.06 -1.69 10.59
C LEU A 89 3.74 -0.93 10.73
N PHE A 90 3.50 -0.31 11.88
CA PHE A 90 2.33 0.53 12.13
C PHE A 90 2.25 1.72 11.16
N VAL A 91 3.38 2.42 10.97
CA VAL A 91 3.45 3.57 10.06
C VAL A 91 3.23 3.13 8.61
N ILE A 92 3.86 2.04 8.18
CA ILE A 92 3.69 1.50 6.82
C ILE A 92 2.25 1.09 6.57
N PHE A 93 1.65 0.32 7.48
CA PHE A 93 0.26 -0.10 7.36
C PHE A 93 -0.67 1.11 7.25
N SER A 94 -0.54 2.05 8.17
CA SER A 94 -1.41 3.24 8.23
C SER A 94 -1.23 4.11 6.99
N PHE A 95 0.00 4.29 6.51
CA PHE A 95 0.29 5.06 5.31
C PHE A 95 -0.37 4.45 4.06
N ILE A 96 -0.22 3.13 3.84
CA ILE A 96 -0.82 2.45 2.70
C ILE A 96 -2.35 2.51 2.79
N LEU A 97 -2.90 2.24 3.97
CA LEU A 97 -4.35 2.23 4.19
C LEU A 97 -4.96 3.59 3.89
N ILE A 98 -4.41 4.67 4.48
CA ILE A 98 -4.90 6.03 4.26
C ILE A 98 -4.75 6.42 2.80
N SER A 99 -3.60 6.14 2.18
CA SER A 99 -3.36 6.50 0.77
C SER A 99 -4.30 5.77 -0.19
N ASN A 100 -4.58 4.48 0.05
CA ASN A 100 -5.49 3.71 -0.80
C ASN A 100 -6.95 4.19 -0.63
N VAL A 101 -7.39 4.43 0.61
CA VAL A 101 -8.76 4.90 0.88
C VAL A 101 -8.96 6.33 0.37
N GLN A 102 -7.98 7.21 0.56
CA GLN A 102 -7.98 8.56 -0.01
C GLN A 102 -8.01 8.51 -1.54
N GLY A 103 -7.33 7.53 -2.14
CA GLY A 103 -7.34 7.30 -3.57
C GLY A 103 -8.73 7.04 -4.13
N LEU A 104 -9.56 6.29 -3.40
CA LEU A 104 -10.93 5.94 -3.79
C LEU A 104 -11.90 7.13 -3.79
N VAL A 105 -11.57 8.24 -3.13
CA VAL A 105 -12.42 9.45 -3.12
C VAL A 105 -12.55 9.98 -4.55
N PRO A 106 -13.77 10.24 -5.05
CA PRO A 106 -13.95 10.74 -6.41
C PRO A 106 -13.21 12.07 -6.60
N TYR A 107 -12.57 12.24 -7.75
CA TYR A 107 -11.69 13.36 -8.10
C TYR A 107 -10.37 13.43 -7.31
N SER A 108 -10.07 12.45 -6.46
CA SER A 108 -8.77 12.33 -5.80
C SER A 108 -7.74 11.68 -6.72
N PHE A 109 -6.47 12.00 -6.47
CA PHE A 109 -5.33 11.37 -7.14
C PHE A 109 -4.76 10.26 -6.25
N THR A 110 -4.57 9.08 -6.83
CA THR A 110 -4.09 7.88 -6.14
C THR A 110 -2.58 7.79 -6.22
N ILE A 111 -1.85 8.06 -5.13
CA ILE A 111 -0.37 8.00 -5.19
C ILE A 111 0.11 6.53 -5.34
N THR A 112 -0.63 5.57 -4.80
CA THR A 112 -0.30 4.14 -4.85
C THR A 112 -0.49 3.51 -6.23
N SER A 113 -1.08 4.22 -7.20
CA SER A 113 -1.10 3.82 -8.61
C SER A 113 0.18 4.19 -9.36
N HIS A 114 1.19 4.78 -8.71
CA HIS A 114 2.52 4.94 -9.28
C HIS A 114 3.47 3.87 -8.76
N LEU A 115 4.01 3.05 -9.67
CA LEU A 115 4.93 1.97 -9.34
C LEU A 115 6.15 2.47 -8.55
N ILE A 116 6.66 3.67 -8.85
CA ILE A 116 7.80 4.26 -8.15
C ILE A 116 7.50 4.40 -6.66
N GLN A 117 6.30 4.87 -6.30
CA GLN A 117 5.92 5.05 -4.89
C GLN A 117 5.85 3.71 -4.14
N THR A 118 5.18 2.72 -4.73
CA THR A 118 5.02 1.42 -4.08
C THR A 118 6.35 0.66 -4.00
N MET A 119 7.22 0.83 -4.99
CA MET A 119 8.58 0.28 -5.00
C MET A 119 9.45 0.89 -3.91
N VAL A 120 9.42 2.22 -3.71
CA VAL A 120 10.17 2.87 -2.62
C VAL A 120 9.75 2.32 -1.26
N LEU A 121 8.45 2.12 -1.05
CA LEU A 121 7.93 1.55 0.20
C LEU A 121 8.41 0.10 0.42
N ALA A 122 8.30 -0.75 -0.60
CA ALA A 122 8.77 -2.14 -0.51
C ALA A 122 10.29 -2.25 -0.35
N LEU A 123 11.04 -1.38 -1.04
CA LEU A 123 12.49 -1.31 -0.90
C LEU A 123 12.90 -0.87 0.51
N THR A 124 12.15 0.06 1.13
CA THR A 124 12.41 0.49 2.51
C THR A 124 12.26 -0.67 3.49
N VAL A 125 11.21 -1.49 3.35
CA VAL A 125 11.07 -2.73 4.13
C VAL A 125 12.24 -3.66 3.86
N PHE A 126 12.57 -3.88 2.59
CA PHE A 126 13.65 -4.79 2.19
C PHE A 126 15.02 -4.38 2.74
N ILE A 127 15.38 -3.10 2.66
CA ILE A 127 16.61 -2.55 3.24
C ILE A 127 16.59 -2.75 4.76
N GLY A 128 15.45 -2.51 5.43
CA GLY A 128 15.30 -2.79 6.85
C GLY A 128 15.57 -4.25 7.22
N VAL A 129 15.05 -5.18 6.42
CA VAL A 129 15.30 -6.62 6.57
C VAL A 129 16.79 -6.93 6.38
N ILE A 130 17.44 -6.41 5.31
CA ILE A 130 18.88 -6.61 5.06
C ILE A 130 19.72 -6.12 6.25
N ILE A 131 19.40 -4.96 6.82
CA ILE A 131 20.12 -4.42 7.98
C ILE A 131 20.03 -5.37 9.19
N ILE A 132 18.85 -5.95 9.42
CA ILE A 132 18.64 -6.93 10.51
C ILE A 132 19.43 -8.22 10.25
N VAL A 133 19.45 -8.69 9.01
CA VAL A 133 20.22 -9.88 8.60
C VAL A 133 21.72 -9.65 8.77
N LEU A 134 22.24 -8.48 8.34
CA LEU A 134 23.65 -8.12 8.49
C LEU A 134 24.10 -8.10 9.96
N ALA A 135 23.19 -7.76 10.88
CA ALA A 135 23.46 -7.80 12.32
C ALA A 135 23.74 -9.22 12.85
N HIS A 136 23.33 -10.29 12.14
CA HIS A 136 23.59 -11.68 12.51
C HIS A 136 24.89 -12.26 11.89
N GLY A 137 25.61 -11.51 11.04
CA GLY A 137 26.92 -11.90 10.50
C GLY A 137 26.91 -13.16 9.61
N PHE A 138 27.93 -14.02 9.75
CA PHE A 138 28.12 -15.24 8.92
C PHE A 138 27.00 -16.28 9.07
N HIS A 139 26.15 -16.18 10.08
CA HIS A 139 24.99 -17.07 10.25
C HIS A 139 23.85 -16.78 9.24
N MET A 140 23.95 -15.66 8.50
CA MET A 140 23.07 -15.34 7.37
C MET A 140 23.03 -16.43 6.29
N LEU A 141 24.13 -17.18 6.11
CA LEU A 141 24.16 -18.25 5.11
C LEU A 141 23.22 -19.41 5.46
N SER A 142 22.83 -19.57 6.73
CA SER A 142 21.80 -20.55 7.15
C SER A 142 20.43 -20.22 6.55
N LEU A 143 20.11 -18.93 6.37
CA LEU A 143 18.86 -18.48 5.75
C LEU A 143 18.69 -19.03 4.32
N PHE A 144 19.79 -19.20 3.59
CA PHE A 144 19.77 -19.67 2.19
C PHE A 144 19.92 -21.19 2.05
N LEU A 145 20.19 -21.90 3.14
CA LEU A 145 20.51 -23.33 3.16
C LEU A 145 19.64 -24.06 4.20
N PRO A 146 18.53 -24.70 3.81
CA PRO A 146 17.79 -25.55 4.73
C PRO A 146 18.69 -26.68 5.27
N GLY A 147 18.62 -26.92 6.57
CA GLY A 147 19.42 -27.94 7.26
C GLY A 147 19.21 -29.33 6.65
N GLY A 148 20.30 -30.05 6.39
CA GLY A 148 20.28 -31.43 5.88
C GLY A 148 20.39 -31.59 4.36
N THR A 149 20.62 -30.50 3.62
CA THR A 149 20.74 -30.53 2.16
C THR A 149 22.13 -31.06 1.71
N SER A 150 22.18 -31.97 0.74
CA SER A 150 23.46 -32.42 0.17
C SER A 150 24.19 -31.28 -0.54
N ILE A 151 25.53 -31.30 -0.52
CA ILE A 151 26.39 -30.24 -1.09
C ILE A 151 26.05 -29.92 -2.56
N VAL A 152 25.62 -30.92 -3.33
CA VAL A 152 25.23 -30.74 -4.73
C VAL A 152 23.89 -30.00 -4.87
N LEU A 153 22.92 -30.31 -4.02
CA LEU A 153 21.60 -29.64 -4.04
C LEU A 153 21.67 -28.23 -3.45
N ALA A 154 22.53 -28.03 -2.44
CA ALA A 154 22.86 -26.73 -1.90
C ALA A 154 23.38 -25.75 -2.96
N PHE A 155 24.29 -26.20 -3.84
CA PHE A 155 24.83 -25.36 -4.92
C PHE A 155 23.76 -24.90 -5.92
N LEU A 156 22.73 -25.70 -6.17
CA LEU A 156 21.60 -25.34 -7.05
C LEU A 156 20.59 -24.42 -6.36
N LEU A 157 20.30 -24.64 -5.08
CA LEU A 157 19.24 -23.95 -4.36
C LEU A 157 19.64 -22.51 -4.00
N VAL A 158 20.90 -22.26 -3.66
CA VAL A 158 21.38 -20.93 -3.24
C VAL A 158 21.12 -19.83 -4.28
N PRO A 159 21.46 -19.99 -5.58
CA PRO A 159 21.13 -18.98 -6.59
C PRO A 159 19.63 -18.72 -6.72
N ILE A 160 18.81 -19.78 -6.65
CA ILE A 160 17.34 -19.67 -6.76
C ILE A 160 16.77 -18.91 -5.55
N GLU A 161 17.27 -19.19 -4.35
CA GLU A 161 16.82 -18.50 -3.14
C GLU A 161 17.24 -17.03 -3.12
N ILE A 162 18.45 -16.69 -3.58
CA ILE A 162 18.89 -15.29 -3.71
C ILE A 162 17.96 -14.54 -4.67
N VAL A 163 17.64 -15.15 -5.82
CA VAL A 163 16.71 -14.57 -6.79
C VAL A 163 15.33 -14.38 -6.14
N SER A 164 14.77 -15.44 -5.54
CA SER A 164 13.49 -15.40 -4.81
C SER A 164 13.45 -14.28 -3.78
N TYR A 165 14.53 -14.11 -3.01
CA TYR A 165 14.65 -13.10 -1.96
C TYR A 165 14.57 -11.67 -2.51
N VAL A 166 15.20 -11.39 -3.66
CA VAL A 166 15.11 -10.09 -4.35
C VAL A 166 13.73 -9.86 -4.98
N PHE A 167 13.08 -10.91 -5.47
CA PHE A 167 11.75 -10.82 -6.08
C PHE A 167 10.61 -10.61 -5.07
N LYS A 168 10.79 -10.98 -3.79
CA LYS A 168 9.81 -10.76 -2.70
C LYS A 168 9.33 -9.29 -2.61
N PRO A 169 10.20 -8.28 -2.41
CA PRO A 169 9.78 -6.87 -2.33
C PRO A 169 9.23 -6.32 -3.66
N LEU A 170 9.79 -6.75 -4.79
CA LEU A 170 9.30 -6.35 -6.12
C LEU A 170 7.85 -6.84 -6.33
N SER A 171 7.57 -8.10 -6.01
CA SER A 171 6.23 -8.69 -6.09
C SER A 171 5.22 -7.95 -5.19
N LEU A 172 5.65 -7.57 -3.99
CA LEU A 172 4.83 -6.82 -3.04
C LEU A 172 4.42 -5.44 -3.58
N ALA A 173 5.38 -4.68 -4.12
CA ALA A 173 5.15 -3.36 -4.70
C ALA A 173 4.27 -3.41 -5.95
N VAL A 174 4.57 -4.34 -6.87
CA VAL A 174 3.81 -4.53 -8.11
C VAL A 174 2.37 -4.93 -7.79
N ARG A 175 2.14 -5.75 -6.75
CA ARG A 175 0.80 -6.14 -6.33
C ARG A 175 -0.03 -4.95 -5.88
N LEU A 176 0.51 -4.10 -4.99
CA LEU A 176 -0.20 -2.92 -4.53
C LEU A 176 -0.50 -1.97 -5.70
N PHE A 177 0.50 -1.71 -6.55
CA PHE A 177 0.38 -0.87 -7.73
C PHE A 177 -0.67 -1.39 -8.73
N ALA A 178 -0.58 -2.65 -9.12
CA ALA A 178 -1.45 -3.21 -10.16
C ALA A 178 -2.91 -3.23 -9.71
N ASN A 179 -3.18 -3.55 -8.44
CA ASN A 179 -4.56 -3.56 -7.94
C ASN A 179 -5.15 -2.15 -7.86
N MET A 180 -4.39 -1.16 -7.39
CA MET A 180 -4.86 0.22 -7.33
C MET A 180 -4.99 0.84 -8.73
N MET A 181 -4.04 0.59 -9.64
CA MET A 181 -4.14 1.08 -11.01
C MET A 181 -5.30 0.42 -11.77
N ALA A 182 -5.39 -0.91 -11.74
CA ALA A 182 -6.42 -1.63 -12.49
C ALA A 182 -7.84 -1.30 -12.01
N GLY A 183 -8.06 -1.26 -10.69
CA GLY A 183 -9.37 -0.89 -10.12
C GLY A 183 -9.83 0.48 -10.61
N HIS A 184 -8.99 1.50 -10.45
CA HIS A 184 -9.33 2.88 -10.82
C HIS A 184 -9.52 3.03 -12.33
N THR A 185 -8.77 2.30 -13.17
CA THR A 185 -9.02 2.29 -14.62
C THR A 185 -10.35 1.64 -14.96
N LEU A 186 -10.68 0.51 -14.33
CA LEU A 186 -11.94 -0.21 -14.54
C LEU A 186 -13.12 0.67 -14.15
N LEU A 187 -13.07 1.31 -12.98
CA LEU A 187 -14.12 2.19 -12.48
C LEU A 187 -14.38 3.34 -13.46
N LYS A 188 -13.32 3.97 -13.99
CA LYS A 188 -13.44 5.03 -15.01
C LYS A 188 -13.99 4.54 -16.33
N VAL A 189 -13.59 3.38 -16.81
CA VAL A 189 -14.10 2.82 -18.08
C VAL A 189 -15.60 2.54 -17.98
N ILE A 190 -16.05 1.94 -16.88
CA ILE A 190 -17.48 1.68 -16.65
C ILE A 190 -18.27 2.99 -16.50
N ALA A 191 -17.72 3.98 -15.79
CA ALA A 191 -18.34 5.30 -15.68
C ALA A 191 -18.44 6.01 -17.04
N ALA A 192 -17.42 5.90 -17.89
CA ALA A 192 -17.44 6.48 -19.25
C ALA A 192 -18.49 5.81 -20.14
N VAL A 193 -18.63 4.49 -20.05
CA VAL A 193 -19.69 3.75 -20.76
C VAL A 193 -21.07 4.18 -20.27
N ALA A 194 -21.28 4.28 -18.95
CA ALA A 194 -22.54 4.76 -18.37
C ALA A 194 -22.89 6.17 -18.86
N TRP A 195 -21.91 7.08 -18.89
CA TRP A 195 -22.06 8.44 -19.39
C TRP A 195 -22.40 8.49 -20.89
N ALA A 196 -21.69 7.70 -21.71
CA ALA A 196 -21.94 7.64 -23.15
C ALA A 196 -23.35 7.11 -23.47
N MET A 197 -23.82 6.10 -22.73
CA MET A 197 -25.18 5.56 -22.88
C MET A 197 -26.23 6.59 -22.49
N MET A 198 -26.02 7.34 -21.41
CA MET A 198 -26.90 8.44 -20.99
C MET A 198 -27.02 9.52 -22.08
N GLY A 199 -25.91 9.91 -22.72
CA GLY A 199 -25.89 10.93 -23.77
C GLY A 199 -26.51 10.51 -25.10
N SER A 200 -26.63 9.22 -25.38
CA SER A 200 -27.13 8.70 -26.66
C SER A 200 -28.66 8.74 -26.83
N GLY A 201 -29.42 8.93 -25.75
CA GLY A 201 -30.89 9.01 -25.78
C GLY A 201 -31.60 7.69 -26.11
N GLY A 202 -32.94 7.70 -26.09
CA GLY A 202 -33.77 6.54 -26.46
C GLY A 202 -33.71 5.36 -25.47
N LEU A 203 -33.76 4.12 -25.97
CA LEU A 203 -33.72 2.90 -25.15
C LEU A 203 -32.40 2.76 -24.35
N LEU A 204 -31.30 3.32 -24.88
CA LEU A 204 -29.99 3.37 -24.21
C LEU A 204 -30.02 4.21 -22.94
N LEU A 205 -30.90 5.21 -22.86
CA LEU A 205 -31.13 6.00 -21.65
C LEU A 205 -31.75 5.16 -20.54
N ILE A 206 -32.48 4.09 -20.82
CA ILE A 206 -32.99 3.19 -19.76
C ILE A 206 -31.91 2.17 -19.40
N ALA A 207 -31.13 1.71 -20.40
CA ALA A 207 -30.07 0.73 -20.22
C ALA A 207 -28.87 1.24 -19.39
N HIS A 208 -28.65 2.56 -19.26
CA HIS A 208 -27.53 3.11 -18.46
C HIS A 208 -27.56 2.73 -16.97
N ILE A 209 -28.73 2.33 -16.45
CA ILE A 209 -28.92 1.91 -15.05
C ILE A 209 -28.06 0.66 -14.77
N VAL A 210 -27.86 -0.21 -15.75
CA VAL A 210 -27.08 -1.45 -15.58
C VAL A 210 -25.59 -1.14 -15.31
N PRO A 211 -24.86 -0.40 -16.19
CA PRO A 211 -23.51 0.05 -15.88
C PRO A 211 -23.39 0.82 -14.56
N LEU A 212 -24.39 1.62 -14.19
CA LEU A 212 -24.38 2.37 -12.93
C LEU A 212 -24.49 1.45 -11.72
N GLY A 213 -25.34 0.42 -11.77
CA GLY A 213 -25.40 -0.61 -10.74
C GLY A 213 -24.08 -1.37 -10.60
N VAL A 214 -23.45 -1.74 -11.71
CA VAL A 214 -22.12 -2.37 -11.72
C VAL A 214 -21.06 -1.45 -11.12
N LEU A 215 -21.10 -0.15 -11.40
CA LEU A 215 -20.18 0.84 -10.85
C LEU A 215 -20.23 0.88 -9.31
N VAL A 216 -21.42 0.87 -8.73
CA VAL A 216 -21.61 0.86 -7.26
C VAL A 216 -21.02 -0.41 -6.64
N ILE A 217 -21.25 -1.56 -7.26
CA ILE A 217 -20.71 -2.85 -6.79
C ILE A 217 -19.18 -2.84 -6.89
N LEU A 218 -18.62 -2.37 -8.02
CA LEU A 218 -17.18 -2.29 -8.23
C LEU A 218 -16.51 -1.32 -7.25
N PHE A 219 -17.14 -0.20 -6.93
CA PHE A 219 -16.65 0.73 -5.92
C PHE A 219 -16.54 0.07 -4.54
N GLY A 220 -17.55 -0.72 -4.14
CA GLY A 220 -17.51 -1.51 -2.91
C GLY A 220 -16.42 -2.58 -2.92
N LEU A 221 -16.24 -3.26 -4.05
CA LEU A 221 -15.15 -4.23 -4.23
C LEU A 221 -13.77 -3.56 -4.13
N GLU A 222 -13.61 -2.39 -4.74
CA GLU A 222 -12.35 -1.65 -4.75
C GLU A 222 -11.99 -1.12 -3.35
N LEU A 223 -12.99 -0.70 -2.56
CA LEU A 223 -12.80 -0.41 -1.14
C LEU A 223 -12.28 -1.63 -0.38
N ALA A 224 -12.86 -2.81 -0.61
CA ALA A 224 -12.39 -4.03 0.03
C ALA A 224 -10.95 -4.37 -0.39
N VAL A 225 -10.62 -4.26 -1.68
CA VAL A 225 -9.26 -4.48 -2.20
C VAL A 225 -8.28 -3.48 -1.58
N ALA A 226 -8.63 -2.19 -1.47
CA ALA A 226 -7.79 -1.17 -0.85
C ALA A 226 -7.39 -1.52 0.60
N LEU A 227 -8.34 -2.01 1.40
CA LEU A 227 -8.11 -2.45 2.78
C LEU A 227 -7.25 -3.73 2.82
N ILE A 228 -7.58 -4.73 1.99
CA ILE A 228 -6.87 -6.01 1.93
C ILE A 228 -5.43 -5.82 1.47
N GLN A 229 -5.16 -4.93 0.51
CA GLN A 229 -3.80 -4.69 0.03
C GLN A 229 -2.91 -4.09 1.12
N ALA A 230 -3.41 -3.16 1.94
CA ALA A 230 -2.67 -2.64 3.08
C ALA A 230 -2.36 -3.76 4.09
N TYR A 231 -3.34 -4.62 4.39
CA TYR A 231 -3.17 -5.77 5.27
C TYR A 231 -2.13 -6.77 4.74
N VAL A 232 -2.25 -7.18 3.47
CA VAL A 232 -1.35 -8.15 2.83
C VAL A 232 0.07 -7.60 2.71
N PHE A 233 0.23 -6.30 2.47
CA PHE A 233 1.54 -5.67 2.45
C PHE A 233 2.23 -5.79 3.82
N THR A 234 1.51 -5.45 4.88
CA THR A 234 2.05 -5.46 6.25
C THR A 234 2.34 -6.87 6.74
N ILE A 235 1.45 -7.84 6.53
CA ILE A 235 1.68 -9.22 6.98
C ILE A 235 2.88 -9.87 6.27
N LEU A 236 3.04 -9.66 4.96
CA LEU A 236 4.24 -10.14 4.25
C LEU A 236 5.50 -9.45 4.78
N SER A 237 5.43 -8.16 5.06
CA SER A 237 6.55 -7.43 5.70
C SER A 237 6.87 -8.00 7.07
N CYS A 238 5.87 -8.36 7.89
CA CYS A 238 6.07 -9.04 9.17
C CYS A 238 6.79 -10.37 9.00
N ILE A 239 6.35 -11.21 8.05
CA ILE A 239 6.95 -12.52 7.77
C ILE A 239 8.40 -12.33 7.33
N TYR A 240 8.68 -11.40 6.42
CA TYR A 240 10.05 -11.15 5.96
C TYR A 240 10.97 -10.65 7.08
N ILE A 241 10.44 -9.84 8.00
CA ILE A 241 11.19 -9.42 9.18
C ILE A 241 11.37 -10.60 10.15
N ASN A 242 10.39 -11.48 10.32
CA ASN A 242 10.51 -12.68 11.15
C ASN A 242 11.59 -13.62 10.60
N ASP A 243 11.58 -13.93 9.30
CA ASP A 243 12.56 -14.79 8.63
C ASP A 243 14.00 -14.25 8.83
N ALA A 244 14.18 -12.93 8.77
CA ALA A 244 15.48 -12.30 9.01
C ALA A 244 15.95 -12.32 10.48
N ILE A 245 15.01 -12.54 11.39
CA ILE A 245 15.19 -12.46 12.83
C ILE A 245 15.41 -13.85 13.44
N VAL A 246 14.60 -14.82 13.04
CA VAL A 246 14.73 -16.22 13.40
C VAL A 246 15.43 -16.87 12.23
N LEU A 247 16.77 -16.88 12.29
CA LEU A 247 17.54 -17.68 11.34
C LEU A 247 17.12 -19.15 11.53
N HIS A 248 16.53 -19.73 10.49
CA HIS A 248 16.29 -21.16 10.40
C HIS A 248 17.62 -21.93 10.30
#